data_AF-A0A5C6QG46-F1
#
_entry.id   AF-A0A5C6QG46-F1
#
_cell.length_a   1.000
_cell.length_b   1.000
_cell.length_c   1.000
_cell.angle_alpha   90.00
_cell.angle_beta   90.00
_cell.angle_gamma   90.00
#
_symmetry.space_group_name_H-M   'P 1'
#
loop_
_entity.id
_entity.type
_entity.pdbx_description
1 polymer ?
#
loop_
_entity_poly.entity_id
_entity_poly.type
_entity_poly.pdbx_seq_one_letter_code
_entity_poly.pdbx_strand_id
1 'polypeptide(L)' 'MEVKIFTKILRPKIGFLPKSDTATDHGLEGEINLWLATQPNIKIENITQSQSGGSFQPSTIVVSIWFR' A
#
# COMPACT_ATOMS: atom_id res chain seq x y z
N MET A 1 9.93 -18.66 6.29
CA MET A 1 9.12 -17.46 6.50
C MET A 1 9.30 -16.60 5.28
N GLU A 2 8.21 -16.37 4.56
CA GLU A 2 8.20 -15.65 3.29
C GLU A 2 7.67 -14.23 3.50
N VAL A 3 7.99 -13.32 2.58
CA VAL A 3 7.47 -11.96 2.59
C VAL A 3 6.95 -11.58 1.21
N LYS A 4 5.72 -11.07 1.16
CA LYS A 4 5.14 -10.44 -0.02
C LYS A 4 5.10 -8.94 0.20
N ILE A 5 5.70 -8.21 -0.73
CA ILE A 5 5.75 -6.74 -0.69
C ILE A 5 4.84 -6.20 -1.78
N PHE A 6 3.98 -5.25 -1.41
CA PHE A 6 3.17 -4.45 -2.30
C PHE A 6 3.61 -3.00 -2.20
N THR A 7 3.70 -2.32 -3.34
CA THR A 7 4.07 -0.91 -3.38
C THR A 7 3.08 -0.13 -4.23
N LYS A 8 2.74 1.08 -3.78
CA LYS A 8 1.91 2.00 -4.56
C LYS A 8 2.43 3.41 -4.46
N ILE A 9 2.54 4.07 -5.61
CA ILE A 9 2.85 5.50 -5.67
C ILE A 9 1.53 6.26 -5.63
N LEU A 10 1.32 7.00 -4.56
CA LEU A 10 0.23 7.96 -4.45
C LEU A 10 0.55 9.20 -5.28
N ARG A 11 -0.47 9.78 -5.91
CA ARG A 11 -0.28 11.05 -6.60
C ARG A 11 0.18 12.12 -5.61
N PRO A 12 1.18 12.94 -5.96
CA PRO A 12 1.57 14.06 -5.12
C PRO A 12 0.38 15.03 -4.98
N LYS A 13 0.26 15.67 -3.82
CA LYS A 13 -0.66 16.81 -3.67
C LYS A 13 -0.23 17.92 -4.63
N ILE A 14 -0.98 18.14 -5.71
CA ILE A 14 -0.71 19.24 -6.65
C ILE A 14 -1.35 20.51 -6.07
N GLY A 15 -0.55 21.36 -5.45
CA GLY A 15 -0.91 22.71 -5.01
C GLY A 15 -0.85 22.93 -3.49
N PHE A 16 -0.83 24.20 -3.09
CA PHE A 16 -0.79 24.66 -1.69
C PHE A 16 -2.16 24.68 -1.00
N LEU A 17 -3.25 24.60 -1.79
CA LEU A 17 -4.62 24.61 -1.27
C LEU A 17 -5.07 23.18 -0.92
N PRO A 18 -5.79 22.99 0.19
CA PRO A 18 -6.42 21.71 0.49
C PRO A 18 -7.43 21.38 -0.61
N LYS A 19 -7.08 20.42 -1.47
CA LYS A 19 -8.04 19.82 -2.40
C LYS A 19 -8.89 18.81 -1.65
N SER A 20 -10.16 18.75 -2.00
CA SER A 20 -11.13 17.74 -1.53
C SER A 20 -10.91 16.35 -2.14
N ASP A 21 -9.86 16.17 -2.95
CA ASP A 21 -9.47 14.84 -3.42
C ASP A 21 -9.17 13.98 -2.18
N THR A 22 -10.07 13.04 -1.91
CA THR A 22 -9.85 12.01 -0.92
C THR A 22 -8.60 11.25 -1.32
N ALA A 23 -7.58 11.26 -0.47
CA ALA A 23 -6.44 10.37 -0.65
C ALA A 23 -6.96 8.94 -0.67
N THR A 24 -6.86 8.27 -1.83
CA THR A 24 -7.17 6.85 -1.97
C THR A 24 -5.88 6.07 -2.12
N ASP A 25 -5.92 4.79 -1.79
CA ASP A 25 -4.81 3.84 -1.94
C ASP A 25 -4.55 3.45 -3.41
N HIS A 26 -5.28 4.04 -4.36
CA HIS A 26 -5.26 3.72 -5.79
C HIS A 26 -5.41 2.22 -6.11
N GLY A 27 -6.20 1.48 -5.31
CA GLY A 27 -6.52 0.06 -5.54
C GLY A 27 -5.51 -0.92 -4.96
N LEU A 28 -4.57 -0.46 -4.12
CA LEU A 28 -3.60 -1.31 -3.42
C LEU A 28 -4.28 -2.39 -2.56
N GLU A 29 -5.36 -2.04 -1.86
CA GLU A 29 -6.18 -2.97 -1.08
C GLU A 29 -6.76 -4.08 -1.97
N GLY A 30 -7.27 -3.70 -3.15
CA GLY A 30 -7.77 -4.66 -4.13
C GLY A 30 -6.70 -5.62 -4.62
N GLU A 31 -5.49 -5.12 -4.89
CA GLU A 31 -4.35 -5.95 -5.29
C GLU A 31 -3.92 -6.93 -4.18
N ILE A 32 -3.88 -6.46 -2.92
CA ILE A 32 -3.58 -7.31 -1.76
C ILE A 32 -4.63 -8.39 -1.58
N ASN A 33 -5.91 -8.03 -1.62
CA ASN A 33 -7.03 -8.96 -1.45
C ASN A 33 -7.06 -10.02 -2.55
N LEU A 34 -6.82 -9.63 -3.80
CA LEU A 34 -6.71 -10.56 -4.91
C LEU A 34 -5.57 -11.55 -4.70
N TRP A 35 -4.39 -11.08 -4.27
CA TRP A 35 -3.28 -11.98 -3.96
C TRP A 35 -3.61 -12.91 -2.80
N LEU A 36 -4.16 -12.42 -1.70
CA LEU A 36 -4.58 -13.25 -0.55
C LEU A 36 -5.59 -14.33 -0.97
N ALA A 37 -6.53 -14.02 -1.86
CA ALA A 37 -7.47 -14.99 -2.40
C ALA A 37 -6.79 -16.12 -3.20
N THR A 38 -5.61 -15.87 -3.79
CA THR A 38 -4.81 -16.92 -4.45
C THR A 38 -3.99 -17.78 -3.48
N GLN A 39 -3.92 -17.40 -2.20
CA GLN A 39 -3.09 -18.04 -1.19
C GLN A 39 -3.94 -18.62 -0.04
N PRO A 40 -4.84 -19.58 -0.29
CA PRO A 40 -5.80 -20.04 0.73
C PRO A 40 -5.15 -20.77 1.93
N ASN A 41 -3.89 -21.21 1.79
CA ASN A 41 -3.23 -22.08 2.76
C ASN A 41 -2.08 -21.40 3.52
N ILE A 42 -1.86 -20.09 3.33
CA ILE A 42 -0.83 -19.37 4.06
C ILE A 42 -1.34 -18.93 5.43
N LYS A 43 -0.46 -18.94 6.41
CA LYS A 43 -0.70 -18.28 7.70
C LYS A 43 0.04 -16.95 7.73
N ILE A 44 -0.72 -15.87 7.85
CA ILE A 44 -0.15 -14.53 8.05
C ILE A 44 0.40 -14.43 9.47
N GLU A 45 1.67 -14.04 9.58
CA GLU A 45 2.35 -13.81 10.85
C GLU A 45 2.45 -12.33 11.19
N ASN A 46 2.60 -11.46 10.18
CA ASN A 46 2.67 -10.01 10.39
C ASN A 46 2.26 -9.25 9.13
N ILE A 47 1.70 -8.05 9.31
CA ILE A 47 1.46 -7.07 8.24
C ILE A 47 1.95 -5.73 8.75
N THR A 48 2.83 -5.08 7.98
CA THR A 48 3.25 -3.70 8.25
C THR A 48 3.00 -2.82 7.05
N GLN A 49 2.56 -1.60 7.29
CA GLN A 49 2.48 -0.55 6.29
C GLN A 49 3.43 0.57 6.65
N SER A 50 4.24 1.00 5.70
CA SER A 50 5.04 2.21 5.79
C SER A 50 4.73 3.13 4.63
N GLN A 51 5.04 4.41 4.81
CA GLN A 51 4.90 5.42 3.75
C GLN A 51 6.13 6.31 3.78
N SER A 52 6.66 6.64 2.60
CA SER A 52 7.74 7.60 2.43
C SER A 52 7.33 8.69 1.44
N GLY A 53 7.87 9.89 1.61
CA GLY A 53 7.54 11.06 0.79
C GLY A 53 6.27 11.80 1.22
N GLY A 54 5.95 12.86 0.49
CA GLY A 54 4.84 13.77 0.78
C GLY A 54 5.30 15.22 0.95
N SER A 55 4.45 16.15 0.54
CA SER A 55 4.68 17.59 0.27
C SER A 55 4.97 17.90 -1.19
N PHE A 56 6.20 17.68 -1.70
CA PHE A 56 6.58 18.02 -3.09
C PHE A 56 6.98 16.82 -3.95
N GLN A 57 6.96 15.62 -3.38
CA GLN A 57 7.28 14.38 -4.07
C GLN A 57 6.12 13.39 -3.91
N PRO A 58 5.91 12.48 -4.89
CA PRO A 58 4.94 11.40 -4.75
C PRO A 58 5.20 10.62 -3.46
N SER A 59 4.13 10.28 -2.73
CA SER A 59 4.25 9.41 -1.57
C SER A 59 4.23 7.96 -2.03
N THR A 60 5.12 7.12 -1.52
CA THR A 60 5.12 5.68 -1.78
C THR A 60 4.63 4.96 -0.55
N ILE A 61 3.53 4.20 -0.68
CA ILE A 61 3.09 3.22 0.31
C ILE A 61 3.81 1.91 0.04
N VAL A 62 4.30 1.29 1.11
CA VAL A 62 4.83 -0.07 1.10
C VAL A 62 4.05 -0.90 2.12
N VAL A 63 3.48 -2.01 1.69
CA VAL A 63 2.86 -3.01 2.56
C VAL A 63 3.67 -4.30 2.47
N SER A 64 4.12 -4.79 3.62
CA SER A 64 4.85 -6.04 3.75
C SER A 64 4.01 -7.03 4.52
N ILE A 65 3.79 -8.21 3.95
CA ILE A 65 3.05 -9.32 4.55
C ILE A 65 4.01 -10.48 4.75
N TRP A 66 4.24 -10.86 6.00
CA TRP A 66 5.05 -12.04 6.35
C TRP A 66 4.13 -13.22 6.61
N PHE A 67 4.45 -14.37 6.01
CA PHE A 67 3.62 -15.56 6.09
C PHE A 67 4.45 -16.86 6.09
N ARG A 68 3.78 -17.96 6.41
CA ARG A 68 4.29 -19.33 6.34
C ARG A 68 3.26 -20.28 5.75
#